data_AF-K8W718-F1
#
_entry.id   AF-K8W718-F1
#
_cell.length_a   1.000
_cell.length_b   1.000
_cell.length_c   1.000
_cell.angle_alpha   90.00
_cell.angle_beta   90.00
_cell.angle_gamma   90.00
#
_symmetry.space_group_name_H-M   'P 1'
#
loop_
_entity.id
_entity.type
_entity.pdbx_description
1 polymer ?
#
loop_
_entity_poly.entity_id
_entity_poly.type
_entity_poly.pdbx_seq_one_letter_code
_entity_poly.pdbx_strand_id
1 'polypeptide(L)' 'MKGFAVGRTLFGKPSFAWMKGEIDDDELVQKIKSNYLNLIALWRQRK' A
#
# COMPACT_ATOMS: atom_id res chain seq x y z
N MET A 1 4.59 20.16 8.21
CA MET A 1 4.75 19.30 7.01
C MET A 1 3.37 19.00 6.45
N LYS A 2 3.21 19.16 5.14
CA LYS A 2 2.00 18.88 4.37
C LYS A 2 1.78 17.36 4.33
N GLY A 3 0.92 16.82 5.19
CA GLY A 3 0.54 15.42 5.12
C GLY A 3 -0.23 15.16 3.83
N PHE A 4 0.29 14.31 2.95
CA PHE A 4 -0.45 13.83 1.78
C PHE A 4 -1.25 12.59 2.19
N ALA A 5 -2.56 12.60 1.92
CA ALA A 5 -3.42 11.46 2.19
C ALA A 5 -3.14 10.34 1.17
N VAL A 6 -2.40 9.31 1.58
CA VAL A 6 -1.98 8.17 0.74
C VAL A 6 -2.86 6.92 0.88
N GLY A 7 -3.95 6.99 1.67
CA GLY A 7 -4.80 5.84 1.98
C GLY A 7 -5.28 5.09 0.73
N ARG A 8 -5.86 5.78 -0.26
CA ARG A 8 -6.37 5.12 -1.48
C ARG A 8 -5.29 4.43 -2.31
N THR A 9 -4.06 4.95 -2.34
CA THR A 9 -2.95 4.35 -3.08
C THR A 9 -2.38 3.13 -2.38
N LEU A 10 -2.36 3.15 -1.03
CA LEU A 10 -1.83 2.05 -0.22
C LEU A 10 -2.77 0.84 -0.20
N PHE A 11 -4.06 1.10 -0.02
CA PHE A 11 -5.08 0.09 0.22
C PHE A 11 -5.91 -0.25 -1.02
N GLY A 12 -6.13 0.69 -1.95
CA GLY A 12 -7.13 0.54 -3.00
C GLY A 12 -6.91 -0.64 -3.96
N LYS A 13 -5.71 -0.77 -4.53
CA LYS A 13 -5.38 -1.88 -5.43
C LYS A 13 -5.46 -3.27 -4.76
N PRO A 14 -4.79 -3.50 -3.61
CA PRO A 14 -4.84 -4.81 -2.98
C PRO A 14 -6.22 -5.14 -2.39
N SER A 15 -6.96 -4.16 -1.83
CA SER A 15 -8.34 -4.41 -1.37
C SER A 15 -9.28 -4.79 -2.52
N PHE A 16 -9.10 -4.21 -3.71
CA PHE A 16 -9.90 -4.57 -4.88
C PHE A 16 -9.63 -6.00 -5.37
N ALA A 17 -8.36 -6.42 -5.42
CA ALA A 17 -7.98 -7.78 -5.77
C ALA A 17 -8.52 -8.80 -4.74
N TRP A 18 -8.45 -8.45 -3.45
CA TRP A 18 -8.99 -9.27 -2.37
C TRP A 18 -10.51 -9.43 -2.47
N MET A 19 -11.24 -8.33 -2.73
CA MET A 19 -12.70 -8.39 -2.94
C MET A 19 -13.11 -9.23 -4.15
N LYS A 20 -12.23 -9.37 -5.15
CA LYS A 20 -12.46 -10.26 -6.29
C LYS A 20 -12.12 -11.72 -6.00
N GLY A 21 -11.53 -12.02 -4.85
CA GLY A 21 -10.98 -13.34 -4.53
C GLY A 21 -9.72 -13.68 -5.34
N GLU A 22 -9.05 -12.69 -5.92
CA GLU A 22 -7.79 -12.89 -6.67
C GLU A 22 -6.60 -13.11 -5.73
N ILE A 23 -6.71 -12.65 -4.48
CA ILE A 23 -5.68 -12.78 -3.43
C ILE A 23 -6.35 -13.11 -2.10
N ASP A 24 -5.63 -13.80 -1.22
CA ASP A 24 -6.09 -14.10 0.13
C ASP A 24 -5.72 -13.00 1.15
N ASP A 25 -6.09 -13.23 2.41
CA ASP A 25 -5.86 -12.31 3.52
C ASP A 25 -4.35 -12.07 3.78
N ASP A 26 -3.54 -13.13 3.68
CA ASP A 26 -2.10 -13.05 3.92
C ASP A 26 -1.42 -12.24 2.81
N GLU A 27 -1.77 -12.51 1.55
CA GLU A 27 -1.31 -11.74 0.40
C GLU A 27 -1.73 -10.27 0.45
N LEU A 28 -2.96 -9.99 0.91
CA LEU A 28 -3.45 -8.63 1.14
C LEU A 28 -2.55 -7.88 2.14
N VAL A 29 -2.27 -8.49 3.29
CA VAL A 29 -1.41 -7.91 4.33
C VAL A 29 0.00 -7.66 3.81
N GLN A 30 0.59 -8.63 3.09
CA GLN A 30 1.94 -8.48 2.51
C GLN A 30 2.01 -7.36 1.47
N LYS A 31 1.00 -7.23 0.60
CA LYS A 31 0.95 -6.18 -0.42
C LYS A 31 0.81 -4.79 0.21
N ILE A 32 -0.03 -4.63 1.22
CA ILE A 32 -0.19 -3.37 1.95
C ILE A 32 1.13 -2.98 2.64
N LYS A 33 1.76 -3.93 3.35
CA LYS A 33 3.06 -3.71 4.01
C LYS A 33 4.14 -3.29 3.01
N SER A 34 4.22 -3.95 1.86
CA SER A 34 5.18 -3.63 0.81
C SER A 34 4.95 -2.23 0.24
N ASN A 35 3.69 -1.85 -0.04
CA ASN A 35 3.34 -0.51 -0.50
C ASN A 35 3.77 0.58 0.50
N TYR A 36 3.60 0.31 1.80
CA TYR A 36 4.02 1.21 2.87
C TYR A 36 5.54 1.39 2.92
N LEU A 37 6.29 0.30 2.88
CA LEU A 37 7.76 0.33 2.89
C LEU A 37 8.32 1.06 1.66
N ASN A 38 7.73 0.83 0.49
CA ASN A 38 8.09 1.55 -0.73
C ASN A 38 7.86 3.06 -0.59
N LEU A 39 6.73 3.47 0.02
CA LEU A 39 6.46 4.89 0.27
C LEU A 39 7.52 5.53 1.18
N ILE A 40 7.90 4.84 2.27
CA ILE A 40 8.96 5.30 3.18
C ILE A 40 10.30 5.41 2.43
N ALA A 41 10.65 4.40 1.63
CA ALA A 41 11.89 4.40 0.85
C ALA A 41 11.95 5.58 -0.11
N LEU A 42 10.86 5.85 -0.85
CA LEU A 42 10.75 7.00 -1.75
C LEU A 42 10.85 8.34 -1.01
N TRP A 43 10.30 8.42 0.20
CA TRP A 43 10.44 9.62 1.02
C TRP A 43 11.87 9.84 1.51
N ARG A 44 12.56 8.78 1.90
CA ARG A 44 13.98 8.83 2.30
C ARG A 44 14.90 9.23 1.15
N GLN A 45 14.60 8.80 -0.08
CA GLN A 45 15.38 9.14 -1.27
C GLN A 45 15.22 10.60 -1.72
N ARG A 46 14.13 11.29 -1.32
CA ARG A 46 13.91 12.70 -1.64
C ARG A 46 14.60 13.69 -0.69
N LYS A 47 15.39 13.18 0.27
CA LYS A 47 16.08 13.99 1.26
C LYS A 47 17.50 14.32 0.83
#